data_AF-Q6FVK6-F1
#
_entry.id   AF-Q6FVK6-F1
#
_cell.length_a   1.000
_cell.length_b   1.000
_cell.length_c   1.000
_cell.angle_alpha   90.00
_cell.angle_beta   90.00
_cell.angle_gamma   90.00
#
_symmetry.space_group_name_H-M   'P 1'
#
loop_
_entity.id
_entity.type
_entity.pdbx_description
1 polymer ?
#
loop_
_entity_poly.entity_id
_entity_poly.type
_entity_poly.pdbx_seq_one_letter_code
_entity_poly.pdbx_strand_id
1 'polypeptide(L)' 'MSGGREPKIMLSGPVVVKQRGVPQHVSREEMLAFLDKFVQQKEDATGGSLALLKRIQRDFKGLPPQTE' A
#
# COMPACT_ATOMS: atom_id res chain seq x y z
N MET A 1 27.61 19.87 4.73
CA MET A 1 27.75 19.37 6.12
C MET A 1 26.39 18.88 6.58
N SER A 2 26.01 17.63 6.28
CA SER A 2 24.70 17.08 6.68
C SER A 2 24.83 16.43 8.05
N GLY A 3 24.76 17.28 9.08
CA GLY A 3 24.73 16.86 10.48
C GLY A 3 23.29 16.61 10.93
N GLY A 4 23.08 15.52 11.66
CA GLY A 4 21.85 15.20 12.37
C GLY A 4 20.98 14.16 11.69
N ARG A 5 21.30 12.86 11.84
CA ARG A 5 20.27 11.82 11.71
C ARG A 5 19.38 11.96 12.95
N GLU A 6 18.14 12.40 12.79
CA GLU A 6 17.17 12.41 13.88
C GLU A 6 17.09 11.00 14.49
N PRO A 7 17.05 10.87 15.84
CA PRO A 7 16.90 9.57 16.47
C PRO A 7 15.55 8.99 16.01
N LYS A 8 15.60 7.88 15.28
CA LYS A 8 14.42 7.21 14.75
C LYS A 8 13.62 6.61 15.91
N ILE A 9 12.71 7.39 16.47
CA ILE A 9 11.92 7.03 17.64
C ILE A 9 11.06 5.80 17.30
N MET A 10 11.01 4.82 18.20
CA MET A 10 10.27 3.56 18.07
C MET A 10 8.75 3.72 17.98
N LEU A 11 8.23 4.95 17.96
CA LEU A 11 6.80 5.26 17.87
C LEU A 11 6.23 5.12 16.45
N SER A 12 7.09 5.07 15.43
CA SER A 12 6.67 5.01 14.02
C SER A 12 6.33 3.60 13.52
N GLY A 13 6.51 2.56 14.33
CA GLY A 13 6.22 1.20 13.90
C GLY A 13 6.36 0.14 15.01
N PRO A 14 5.86 -1.08 14.76
CA PRO A 14 5.99 -2.18 15.71
C PRO A 14 7.45 -2.56 15.93
N VAL A 15 7.80 -2.92 17.17
CA VAL A 15 9.17 -3.36 17.55
C VAL A 15 9.55 -4.68 16.85
N VAL A 16 8.59 -5.59 16.69
CA VAL A 16 8.77 -6.88 16.02
C VAL A 16 7.52 -7.23 15.23
N VAL A 17 7.71 -7.69 13.99
CA VAL A 17 6.65 -8.31 13.17
C VAL A 17 7.07 -9.76 12.91
N LYS A 18 6.22 -10.72 13.31
CA LYS A 18 6.43 -12.16 13.05
C LYS A 18 5.37 -12.65 12.09
N GLN A 19 5.80 -13.30 11.01
CA GLN A 19 4.90 -13.99 10.11
C GLN A 19 4.23 -15.15 10.84
N ARG A 20 2.90 -15.26 10.71
CA ARG A 20 2.14 -16.43 11.17
C ARG A 20 1.65 -17.19 9.93
N GLY A 21 2.10 -18.43 9.77
CA GLY A 21 1.79 -19.26 8.60
C GLY A 21 2.71 -19.01 7.40
N VAL A 22 2.40 -19.64 6.27
CA VAL A 22 3.13 -19.47 5.01
C VAL A 22 2.44 -18.43 4.12
N PRO A 23 3.18 -17.65 3.30
CA PRO A 23 2.58 -16.79 2.29
C PRO A 23 1.67 -17.60 1.36
N GLN A 24 0.50 -17.03 1.04
CA GLN A 24 -0.46 -17.65 0.12
C GLN A 24 -0.76 -16.68 -1.01
N HIS A 25 -0.74 -17.18 -2.25
CA HIS A 25 -1.19 -16.44 -3.42
C HIS A 25 -2.72 -16.28 -3.35
N VAL A 26 -3.19 -15.07 -3.68
CA VAL A 26 -4.60 -14.73 -3.83
C VAL A 26 -4.97 -14.67 -5.31
N SER A 27 -6.24 -14.91 -5.62
CA SER A 27 -6.75 -14.76 -6.98
C SER A 27 -6.80 -13.29 -7.39
N ARG A 28 -7.00 -13.06 -8.70
CA ARG A 28 -7.16 -11.71 -9.25
C ARG A 28 -8.40 -11.02 -8.66
N GLU A 29 -9.49 -11.77 -8.50
CA GLU A 29 -10.77 -11.29 -7.98
C GLU A 29 -10.65 -10.90 -6.51
N GLU A 30 -9.95 -11.72 -5.71
CA GLU A 30 -9.65 -11.43 -4.31
C GLU A 30 -8.80 -10.17 -4.15
N MET A 31 -7.77 -10.02 -4.98
CA MET A 31 -6.92 -8.83 -4.99
C MET A 31 -7.71 -7.57 -5.36
N LEU A 32 -8.60 -7.64 -6.36
CA LEU A 32 -9.47 -6.52 -6.74
C LEU A 32 -10.43 -6.12 -5.62
N ALA A 33 -11.07 -7.09 -4.96
CA ALA A 33 -11.95 -6.84 -3.82
C ALA A 33 -11.22 -6.22 -2.63
N PHE A 34 -9.99 -6.67 -2.36
CA PHE A 34 -9.13 -6.09 -1.34
C PHE A 34 -8.79 -4.62 -1.65
N LEU A 35 -8.31 -4.34 -2.87
CA LEU A 35 -7.92 -2.98 -3.27
C LEU A 35 -9.09 -2.00 -3.21
N ASP A 36 -10.29 -2.43 -3.64
CA ASP A 36 -11.49 -1.60 -3.62
C ASP A 36 -11.85 -1.17 -2.19
N LYS A 37 -11.92 -2.15 -1.27
CA LYS A 37 -12.19 -1.91 0.15
C LYS A 37 -11.11 -1.08 0.81
N PHE A 38 -9.83 -1.37 0.54
CA PHE A 38 -8.71 -0.68 1.19
C PHE A 38 -8.62 0.79 0.75
N VAL A 39 -8.77 1.06 -0.55
CA VAL A 39 -8.78 2.43 -1.08
C VAL A 39 -9.94 3.22 -0.48
N GLN A 40 -11.15 2.64 -0.43
CA GLN A 40 -12.32 3.27 0.18
C GLN A 40 -12.11 3.59 1.67
N GLN A 41 -11.46 2.68 2.42
CA GLN A 41 -11.17 2.89 3.85
C GLN A 41 -10.11 3.96 4.12
N LYS A 42 -9.31 4.30 3.11
CA LYS A 42 -8.16 5.19 3.24
C LYS A 42 -8.29 6.43 2.39
N GLU A 43 -9.48 6.80 1.92
CA GLU A 43 -9.66 7.97 1.04
C GLU A 43 -9.11 9.27 1.63
N ASP A 44 -9.16 9.42 2.95
CA ASP A 44 -8.62 10.58 3.67
C ASP A 44 -7.09 10.56 3.86
N ALA A 45 -6.43 9.45 3.50
CA ALA A 45 -4.99 9.32 3.67
C ALA A 45 -4.24 10.18 2.65
N THR A 46 -3.56 11.21 3.13
CA THR A 46 -2.73 12.12 2.33
C THR A 46 -1.37 11.48 2.05
N GLY A 47 -1.25 10.72 0.95
CA GLY A 47 0.03 10.14 0.56
C GLY A 47 0.06 9.60 -0.87
N GLY A 48 1.20 9.74 -1.54
CA GLY A 48 1.40 9.25 -2.92
C GLY A 48 1.19 7.74 -3.09
N SER A 49 1.28 6.97 -2.00
CA SER A 49 1.02 5.53 -1.99
C SER A 49 -0.42 5.18 -2.40
N LEU A 50 -1.41 6.02 -2.06
CA LEU A 50 -2.81 5.77 -2.43
C LEU A 50 -3.02 5.92 -3.94
N ALA A 51 -2.39 6.92 -4.56
CA ALA A 51 -2.41 7.10 -6.01
C ALA A 51 -1.78 5.90 -6.74
N LEU A 52 -0.69 5.36 -6.21
CA LEU A 52 -0.07 4.13 -6.73
C LEU A 52 -1.01 2.92 -6.63
N LEU A 53 -1.70 2.75 -5.49
CA LEU A 53 -2.66 1.65 -5.33
C LEU A 53 -3.85 1.79 -6.29
N LYS A 54 -4.36 3.00 -6.52
CA LYS A 54 -5.41 3.27 -7.52
C LYS A 54 -4.94 2.90 -8.93
N ARG A 55 -3.69 3.19 -9.27
CA ARG A 55 -3.09 2.77 -10.55
C ARG A 55 -3.00 1.25 -10.66
N ILE A 56 -2.48 0.57 -9.63
CA ILE A 56 -2.41 -0.91 -9.60
C ILE A 56 -3.81 -1.51 -9.75
N GLN A 57 -4.82 -1.01 -9.02
CA GLN A 57 -6.20 -1.48 -9.14
C GLN A 57 -6.73 -1.33 -10.57
N ARG A 58 -6.42 -0.22 -11.25
CA ARG A 58 -6.78 0.02 -12.64
C ARG A 58 -6.09 -0.95 -13.59
N ASP A 59 -4.80 -1.21 -13.40
CA ASP A 59 -4.03 -2.16 -14.19
C ASP A 59 -4.59 -3.58 -14.03
N PHE A 60 -4.96 -3.97 -12.80
CA PHE A 60 -5.67 -5.23 -12.55
C PHE A 60 -7.00 -5.28 -13.30
N LYS A 61 -7.74 -4.16 -13.43
CA LYS A 61 -8.99 -4.06 -14.21
C LYS A 61 -8.77 -4.10 -15.73
N GLY A 62 -7.52 -4.08 -16.22
CA GLY A 62 -7.19 -4.11 -17.65
C GLY A 62 -7.40 -2.78 -18.37
N LEU A 63 -7.45 -1.68 -17.63
CA LEU A 63 -7.66 -0.35 -18.18
C LEU A 63 -6.30 0.29 -18.54
N PRO A 64 -6.23 1.04 -19.65
CA PRO A 64 -4.97 1.66 -20.09
C PRO A 64 -4.44 2.67 -19.07
N PRO A 65 -3.12 2.95 -19.07
CA PRO A 65 -2.57 4.00 -18.24
C PRO A 65 -3.17 5.36 -18.64
N GLN A 66 -3.65 6.15 -17.68
CA GLN A 66 -3.93 7.56 -17.92
C GLN A 66 -2.60 8.23 -18.25
N THR A 67 -2.43 8.61 -19.52
CA THR A 67 -1.41 9.54 -19.96
C THR A 67 -1.66 10.87 -19.24
N GLU A 68 -0.62 11.44 -18.63
CA GLU A 68 -0.64 12.84 -18.16
C GLU A 68 -0.97 13.81 -19.29
#